data_AF-A0A8J5T9I9-F1
#
_entry.id   AF-A0A8J5T9I9-F1
#
_cell.length_a   1.000
_cell.length_b   1.000
_cell.length_c   1.000
_cell.angle_alpha   90.00
_cell.angle_beta   90.00
_cell.angle_gamma   90.00
#
_symmetry.space_group_name_H-M   'P 1'
#
loop_
_entity.id
_entity.type
_entity.pdbx_description
1 polymer ?
#
loop_
_entity_poly.entity_id
_entity_poly.type
_entity_poly.pdbx_seq_one_letter_code
_entity_poly.pdbx_strand_id
1 'polypeptide(L)'
;MEGYTMALSKVASENGTLDATVSDIEKLGNIFTEEAIVELFDNLTVSHDEKGQLIDEIAKSSELQQHVVNFLNVVVDNNRAGLMAQIVREFENSYNALTGTKVATIASVVQLEL
;
A
#
# COMPACT_ATOMS: atom_id res chain seq x y z
N MET A 1 7.81 8.56 -7.36
CA MET A 1 6.97 8.09 -6.26
C MET A 1 7.79 7.74 -5.02
N GLU A 2 9.12 7.61 -5.17
CA GLU A 2 10.12 7.52 -4.09
C GLU A 2 9.85 8.35 -2.83
N GLY A 3 9.35 9.60 -2.96
CA GLY A 3 9.06 10.45 -1.79
C GLY A 3 7.99 9.89 -0.85
N TYR A 4 6.90 9.31 -1.38
CA TYR A 4 5.84 8.71 -0.57
C TYR A 4 6.32 7.46 0.14
N THR A 5 6.97 6.60 -0.62
CA THR A 5 7.52 5.33 -0.16
C THR A 5 8.56 5.56 0.94
N MET A 6 9.50 6.48 0.71
CA MET A 6 10.55 6.82 1.68
C MET A 6 9.98 7.43 2.96
N ALA A 7 8.96 8.29 2.85
CA ALA A 7 8.29 8.87 4.02
C ALA A 7 7.59 7.79 4.86
N LEU A 8 6.82 6.91 4.22
CA LEU A 8 6.09 5.85 4.91
C LEU A 8 7.06 4.83 5.54
N SER A 9 8.10 4.41 4.81
CA SER A 9 9.09 3.46 5.33
C SER A 9 9.88 4.04 6.49
N LYS A 10 10.19 5.35 6.46
CA LYS A 10 10.85 6.03 7.57
C LYS A 10 9.97 6.04 8.83
N VAL A 11 8.70 6.43 8.70
CA VAL A 11 7.74 6.45 9.82
C VAL A 11 7.56 5.04 10.41
N ALA A 12 7.42 4.04 9.55
CA ALA A 12 7.27 2.66 10.00
C ALA A 12 8.55 2.11 10.67
N SER A 13 9.73 2.50 10.19
CA SER A 13 11.01 2.13 10.80
C SER A 13 11.21 2.80 12.16
N GLU A 14 10.92 4.09 12.27
CA GLU A 14 11.01 4.85 13.54
C GLU A 14 10.06 4.31 14.60
N ASN A 15 8.89 3.82 14.19
CA ASN A 15 7.88 3.25 15.09
C ASN A 15 8.09 1.74 15.36
N GLY A 16 9.03 1.07 14.70
CA GLY A 16 9.23 -0.37 14.81
C GLY A 16 8.06 -1.20 14.25
N THR A 17 7.31 -0.65 13.30
CA THR A 17 6.10 -1.26 12.72
C THR A 17 6.28 -1.67 11.27
N LEU A 18 7.51 -1.80 10.79
CA LEU A 18 7.85 -2.02 9.39
C LEU A 18 7.04 -3.19 8.76
N ASP A 19 7.03 -4.34 9.42
CA ASP A 19 6.36 -5.56 8.95
C ASP A 19 4.83 -5.40 8.91
N ALA A 20 4.26 -4.76 9.94
CA ALA A 20 2.83 -4.47 10.00
C ALA A 20 2.42 -3.47 8.89
N THR A 21 3.28 -2.49 8.61
CA THR A 21 3.05 -1.51 7.55
C THR A 21 3.12 -2.15 6.17
N VAL A 22 4.02 -3.11 5.93
CA VAL A 22 4.03 -3.89 4.69
C VAL A 22 2.71 -4.64 4.52
N SER A 23 2.28 -5.37 5.55
CA SER A 23 1.02 -6.11 5.49
C SER A 23 -0.18 -5.21 5.20
N ASP A 24 -0.24 -4.04 5.81
CA ASP A 24 -1.30 -3.07 5.57
C ASP A 24 -1.27 -2.49 4.15
N ILE A 25 -0.08 -2.22 3.61
CA ILE A 25 0.08 -1.76 2.23
C ILE A 25 -0.31 -2.85 1.24
N GLU A 26 0.03 -4.12 1.49
CA GLU A 26 -0.44 -5.25 0.68
C GLU A 26 -1.97 -5.37 0.67
N LYS A 27 -2.63 -5.21 1.83
CA LYS A 27 -4.11 -5.18 1.92
C LYS A 27 -4.69 -4.06 1.06
N LEU A 28 -4.12 -2.85 1.15
CA LEU A 28 -4.53 -1.73 0.30
C LEU A 28 -4.31 -2.03 -1.18
N GLY A 29 -3.20 -2.67 -1.55
CA GLY A 29 -2.95 -3.11 -2.92
C GLY A 29 -4.06 -4.01 -3.46
N ASN A 30 -4.55 -4.94 -2.66
CA ASN A 30 -5.66 -5.83 -3.03
C ASN A 30 -7.01 -5.10 -3.09
N ILE A 31 -7.28 -4.14 -2.21
CA ILE A 31 -8.54 -3.37 -2.23
C ILE A 31 -8.61 -2.52 -3.50
N PHE A 32 -7.51 -1.88 -3.87
CA PHE A 32 -7.43 -0.98 -5.03
C PHE A 32 -7.29 -1.72 -6.37
N THR A 33 -7.39 -3.06 -6.41
CA THR A 33 -7.59 -3.78 -7.68
C THR A 33 -9.03 -3.66 -8.18
N GLU A 34 -9.97 -3.34 -7.30
CA GLU A 34 -11.36 -3.12 -7.66
C GLU A 34 -11.53 -1.77 -8.37
N GLU A 35 -11.80 -1.80 -9.68
CA GLU A 35 -11.91 -0.60 -10.52
C GLU A 35 -12.94 0.39 -9.97
N ALA A 36 -14.07 -0.10 -9.44
CA ALA A 36 -15.10 0.73 -8.83
C ALA A 36 -14.58 1.55 -7.63
N ILE A 37 -13.65 0.99 -6.84
CA ILE A 37 -13.04 1.69 -5.70
C ILE A 37 -12.11 2.79 -6.21
N VAL A 38 -11.29 2.48 -7.22
CA VAL A 38 -10.39 3.45 -7.85
C VAL A 38 -11.18 4.61 -8.47
N GLU A 39 -12.21 4.30 -9.25
CA GLU A 39 -13.08 5.30 -9.88
C GLU A 39 -13.76 6.20 -8.84
N LEU A 40 -14.26 5.65 -7.75
CA LEU A 40 -14.87 6.43 -6.68
C LEU A 40 -13.88 7.44 -6.07
N PHE A 41 -12.66 7.00 -5.77
CA PHE A 41 -11.65 7.86 -5.17
C PHE A 41 -11.05 8.89 -6.15
N ASP A 42 -10.91 8.57 -7.43
CA ASP A 42 -10.41 9.50 -8.45
C ASP A 42 -11.52 10.42 -9.01
N ASN A 43 -12.79 10.15 -8.70
CA ASN A 43 -13.91 11.02 -9.09
C ASN A 43 -13.95 12.31 -8.25
N LEU A 44 -13.89 13.45 -8.94
CA LEU A 44 -13.93 14.79 -8.34
C LEU A 44 -15.33 15.24 -7.90
N THR A 45 -16.40 14.54 -8.33
CA THR A 45 -17.77 14.85 -7.94
C THR A 45 -18.17 14.21 -6.61
N VAL A 46 -17.44 13.17 -6.18
CA VAL A 46 -17.61 12.55 -4.86
C VAL A 46 -17.05 13.49 -3.79
N SER A 47 -17.83 13.74 -2.75
CA SER A 47 -17.44 14.67 -1.70
C SER A 47 -16.30 14.12 -0.84
N HIS A 48 -15.56 15.02 -0.20
CA HIS A 48 -14.50 14.63 0.72
C HIS A 48 -15.05 13.85 1.93
N ASP A 49 -16.27 14.13 2.37
CA ASP A 49 -16.91 13.40 3.47
C ASP A 49 -17.18 11.94 3.07
N GLU A 50 -17.74 11.70 1.89
CA GLU A 50 -17.99 10.36 1.36
C GLU A 50 -16.67 9.58 1.17
N LYS A 51 -15.62 10.21 0.65
CA LYS A 51 -14.29 9.59 0.54
C LYS A 51 -13.73 9.25 1.92
N GLY A 52 -13.88 10.14 2.90
CA GLY A 52 -13.45 9.93 4.28
C GLY A 52 -14.17 8.75 4.95
N GLN A 53 -15.48 8.64 4.77
CA GLN A 53 -16.26 7.51 5.28
C GLN A 53 -15.78 6.17 4.71
N LEU A 54 -15.50 6.11 3.41
CA LEU A 54 -14.96 4.90 2.78
C LEU A 54 -13.55 4.55 3.29
N ILE A 55 -12.70 5.56 3.50
CA ILE A 55 -11.38 5.38 4.13
C ILE A 55 -11.53 4.80 5.54
N ASP A 56 -12.48 5.31 6.34
CA ASP A 56 -12.75 4.80 7.69
C ASP A 56 -13.23 3.35 7.68
N GLU A 57 -14.07 2.97 6.71
CA GLU A 57 -14.53 1.59 6.54
C GLU A 57 -13.38 0.64 6.14
N ILE A 58 -12.53 1.07 5.19
CA ILE A 58 -11.32 0.34 4.80
C ILE A 58 -10.38 0.18 6.00
N ALA A 59 -10.15 1.26 6.75
CA ALA A 59 -9.28 1.27 7.92
C ALA A 59 -9.77 0.30 9.01
N LYS A 60 -11.08 0.28 9.30
CA LYS A 60 -11.66 -0.62 10.29
C LYS A 60 -11.67 -2.07 9.83
N SER A 61 -12.07 -2.34 8.59
CA SER A 61 -12.16 -3.71 8.05
C SER A 61 -10.79 -4.38 7.89
N SER A 62 -9.76 -3.59 7.57
CA SER A 62 -8.40 -4.09 7.35
C SER A 62 -7.49 -3.92 8.57
N GLU A 63 -8.01 -3.36 9.67
CA GLU A 63 -7.28 -3.05 10.90
C GLU A 63 -6.00 -2.23 10.65
N LEU A 64 -6.10 -1.21 9.79
CA LEU A 64 -4.94 -0.46 9.33
C LEU A 64 -4.32 0.38 10.44
N GLN A 65 -2.99 0.47 10.44
CA GLN A 65 -2.25 1.36 11.31
C GLN A 65 -2.54 2.84 10.98
N GLN A 66 -2.56 3.70 12.01
CA GLN A 66 -2.89 5.12 11.86
C GLN A 66 -2.03 5.84 10.80
N HIS A 67 -0.73 5.55 10.72
CA HIS A 67 0.14 6.17 9.72
C HIS A 67 -0.14 5.67 8.30
N VAL A 68 -0.67 4.45 8.14
CA VAL A 68 -1.14 3.93 6.84
C VAL A 68 -2.46 4.59 6.44
N VAL A 69 -3.38 4.81 7.40
CA VAL A 69 -4.62 5.56 7.15
C VAL A 69 -4.31 7.00 6.75
N ASN A 70 -3.39 7.67 7.45
CA ASN A 70 -2.95 9.01 7.09
C ASN A 70 -2.31 9.05 5.69
N PHE A 71 -1.52 8.03 5.36
CA PHE A 71 -0.95 7.87 4.02
C PHE A 71 -2.04 7.72 2.95
N LEU A 72 -3.04 6.87 3.20
CA LEU A 72 -4.16 6.67 2.28
C LEU A 72 -4.93 7.97 2.02
N ASN A 73 -5.22 8.75 3.06
CA ASN A 73 -5.84 10.07 2.92
C ASN A 73 -5.03 10.97 1.97
N VAL A 74 -3.71 11.05 2.16
CA VAL A 74 -2.85 11.85 1.28
C VAL A 74 -2.90 11.37 -0.17
N VAL A 75 -2.91 10.05 -0.41
CA VAL A 75 -3.01 9.49 -1.77
C VAL A 75 -4.35 9.87 -2.44
N VAL A 76 -5.45 9.73 -1.69
CA VAL A 76 -6.80 10.05 -2.17
C VAL A 76 -6.98 11.55 -2.41
N ASP A 77 -6.50 12.40 -1.49
CA ASP A 77 -6.56 13.86 -1.62
C ASP A 77 -5.82 14.38 -2.86
N ASN A 78 -4.79 13.64 -3.29
CA ASN A 78 -4.02 13.96 -4.48
C ASN A 78 -4.62 13.37 -5.78
N ASN A 79 -5.78 12.70 -5.72
CA ASN A 79 -6.38 11.94 -6.83
C ASN A 79 -5.39 10.95 -7.45
N ARG A 80 -4.72 10.19 -6.59
CA ARG A 80 -3.71 9.19 -6.98
C ARG A 80 -4.12 7.78 -6.57
N ALA A 81 -5.42 7.52 -6.42
CA ALA A 81 -5.91 6.19 -6.05
C ALA A 81 -5.51 5.14 -7.09
N GLY A 82 -5.58 5.47 -8.38
CA GLY A 82 -5.11 4.59 -9.46
C GLY A 82 -3.61 4.25 -9.43
N LEU A 83 -2.80 4.94 -8.62
CA LEU A 83 -1.37 4.64 -8.44
C LEU A 83 -1.09 3.69 -7.27
N MET A 84 -2.11 3.22 -6.55
CA MET A 84 -1.94 2.38 -5.36
C MET A 84 -1.10 1.12 -5.65
N ALA A 85 -1.39 0.42 -6.76
CA ALA A 85 -0.63 -0.77 -7.14
C ALA A 85 0.86 -0.49 -7.37
N GLN A 86 1.20 0.71 -7.89
CA GLN A 86 2.58 1.12 -8.08
C GLN A 86 3.25 1.49 -6.77
N ILE A 87 2.53 2.18 -5.88
CA ILE A 87 2.97 2.52 -4.53
C ILE A 87 3.33 1.27 -3.73
N VAL A 88 2.45 0.26 -3.76
CA VAL A 88 2.65 -1.03 -3.07
C VAL A 88 3.96 -1.68 -3.52
N ARG A 89 4.16 -1.79 -4.85
CA ARG A 89 5.39 -2.35 -5.43
C ARG A 89 6.65 -1.58 -5.02
N GLU A 90 6.59 -0.24 -5.04
CA GLU A 90 7.75 0.57 -4.61
C GLU A 90 8.04 0.39 -3.10
N PHE A 91 6.99 0.22 -2.28
CA PHE A 91 7.11 0.00 -0.84
C PHE A 91 7.72 -1.36 -0.52
N GLU A 92 7.27 -2.43 -1.16
CA GLU A 92 7.88 -3.76 -1.03
C GLU A 92 9.36 -3.74 -1.41
N ASN A 93 9.72 -3.07 -2.51
CA ASN A 93 11.12 -2.92 -2.92
C ASN A 93 11.95 -2.18 -1.86
N SER A 94 11.41 -1.10 -1.29
CA SER A 94 12.09 -0.33 -0.24
C SER A 94 12.23 -1.15 1.04
N TYR A 95 11.19 -1.87 1.44
CA TYR A 95 11.21 -2.78 2.58
C TYR A 95 12.26 -3.87 2.42
N ASN A 96 12.30 -4.53 1.25
CA ASN A 96 13.28 -5.58 0.94
C ASN A 96 14.71 -5.03 0.98
N ALA A 97 14.93 -3.81 0.49
CA ALA A 97 16.22 -3.13 0.55
C ALA A 97 16.65 -2.81 2.00
N LEU A 98 15.71 -2.34 2.84
CA LEU A 98 15.96 -1.98 4.24
C LEU A 98 16.20 -3.20 5.14
N THR A 99 15.46 -4.29 4.92
CA THR A 99 15.55 -5.52 5.73
C THR A 99 16.67 -6.45 5.26
N GLY A 100 17.32 -6.16 4.14
CA GLY A 100 18.34 -7.03 3.55
C GLY A 100 17.76 -8.33 2.99
N THR A 101 16.44 -8.43 2.88
CA THR A 101 15.74 -9.58 2.29
C THR A 101 15.99 -9.55 0.78
N LYS A 102 17.06 -10.20 0.34
CA LYS A 102 17.28 -10.42 -1.09
C LYS A 102 16.10 -11.21 -1.63
N VAL A 103 15.33 -10.61 -2.54
CA VAL A 103 14.36 -11.32 -3.37
C VAL A 103 15.16 -12.31 -4.23
N ALA A 104 15.44 -13.48 -3.68
CA ALA A 104 15.96 -14.59 -4.44
C ALA A 104 14.77 -15.16 -5.21
N THR A 105 14.60 -14.76 -6.46
CA THR A 105 13.73 -15.50 -7.39
C THR A 105 14.33 -16.89 -7.52
N ILE A 106 13.89 -17.83 -6.68
CA ILE A 106 14.23 -19.25 -6.86
C ILE A 106 13.42 -19.70 -8.08
N ALA A 107 14.01 -19.56 -9.27
CA ALA A 107 13.55 -20.31 -10.43
C ALA A 107 13.82 -21.79 -10.12
N SER A 108 12.87 -22.45 -9.47
CA SER A 108 12.93 -23.89 -9.28
C SER A 108 12.69 -24.54 -10.64
N VAL A 109 13.77 -24.81 -11.36
CA VAL A 109 13.73 -25.78 -12.45
C VAL A 109 13.65 -27.14 -11.75
N VAL A 110 12.42 -27.60 -11.50
CA VAL A 110 12.19 -29.01 -11.18
C VAL A 110 12.48 -29.80 -12.46
N GLN A 111 13.71 -30.27 -12.61
CA GLN A 111 14.01 -31.33 -13.55
C GLN A 111 13.98 -32.64 -12.74
N LEU A 112 12.83 -33.32 -12.81
CA LEU A 112 12.64 -34.67 -12.30
C LEU A 112 13.76 -35.56 -12.85
N GLU A 113 14.52 -36.19 -11.95
CA GLU A 113 15.40 -37.27 -12.33
C GLU A 113 14.55 -38.44 -12.85
N LEU A 114 14.82 -38.85 -14.09
CA LEU A 114 14.35 -40.10 -14.70
C LEU A 114 15.49 -41.11 -14.67
#